data_AF-A0A971QFL8-F1
#
_entry.id   AF-A0A971QFL8-F1
#
_cell.length_a   1.000
_cell.length_b   1.000
_cell.length_c   1.000
_cell.angle_alpha   90.00
_cell.angle_beta   90.00
_cell.angle_gamma   90.00
#
_symmetry.space_group_name_H-M   'P 1'
#
loop_
_entity.id
_entity.type
_entity.pdbx_description
1 polymer ?
#
loop_
_entity_poly.entity_id
_entity_poly.type
_entity_poly.pdbx_seq_one_letter_code
_entity_poly.pdbx_strand_id
1 'polypeptide(L)'
;MRQGRTFRRSDQRPVDRLAGDGARSGFSLIELLAVVSIMSILAGIVLASLARVRVSSQSFVCKNKLKTVAFDFIQFADDYAHPWRGDSESLGRKGFRIEDFQERLYGVSEFWRVSRVGTGISRDGVSARLDEAAHPLMCPSGPSELKRLSSLPCPQAVTPLENISIGFNKWLDQSRVQLNGRWVWRNVRLTRRILEQTTVPLAFDVDGQVAHKERKLLPYYSVPPPTDVNSSTWSFWFPAHRHGGRLNAAFIGGHVLSSTDADRAGGWDWRYQPVSP
;
A
#
# COMPACT_ATOMS: atom_id res chain seq x y z
N MET A 1 -19.43 27.12 -109.76
CA MET A 1 -18.30 26.59 -110.55
C MET A 1 -17.06 26.48 -109.66
N ARG A 2 -16.21 25.46 -109.93
CA ARG A 2 -14.97 25.02 -109.23
C ARG A 2 -15.18 24.25 -107.92
N GLN A 3 -15.20 22.92 -107.92
CA GLN A 3 -14.10 21.93 -108.04
C GLN A 3 -13.21 21.79 -106.78
N GLY A 4 -13.40 20.67 -106.08
CA GLY A 4 -12.39 19.62 -105.89
C GLY A 4 -11.25 19.84 -104.89
N ARG A 5 -11.18 18.97 -103.86
CA ARG A 5 -9.96 18.33 -103.27
C ARG A 5 -10.38 17.41 -102.10
N THR A 6 -10.41 16.09 -102.30
CA THR A 6 -9.37 15.09 -101.97
C THR A 6 -9.10 14.86 -100.48
N PHE A 7 -9.60 13.71 -99.99
CA PHE A 7 -8.94 12.67 -99.19
C PHE A 7 -8.08 13.05 -97.97
N ARG A 8 -8.50 12.60 -96.78
CA ARG A 8 -7.60 11.97 -95.80
C ARG A 8 -8.36 11.01 -94.88
N ARG A 9 -8.07 9.73 -95.04
CA ARG A 9 -8.51 8.60 -94.22
C ARG A 9 -8.00 8.83 -92.79
N SER A 10 -8.90 8.92 -91.82
CA SER A 10 -8.56 9.06 -90.41
C SER A 10 -7.88 7.78 -89.89
N ASP A 11 -6.61 7.93 -89.52
CA ASP A 11 -5.80 6.98 -88.77
C ASP A 11 -6.43 6.79 -87.37
N GLN A 12 -7.28 5.77 -87.21
CA GLN A 12 -7.75 5.33 -85.90
C GLN A 12 -6.83 4.20 -85.42
N ARG A 13 -5.82 4.57 -84.63
CA ARG A 13 -5.02 3.59 -83.88
C ARG A 13 -5.85 3.07 -82.71
N PRO A 14 -5.89 1.75 -82.46
CA PRO A 14 -6.49 1.22 -81.25
C PRO A 14 -5.69 1.72 -80.05
N VAL A 15 -6.42 2.21 -79.04
CA VAL A 15 -5.85 2.63 -77.76
C VAL A 15 -5.56 1.35 -76.97
N ASP A 16 -4.31 0.91 -76.95
CA ASP A 16 -3.87 -0.20 -76.10
C ASP A 16 -4.08 0.18 -74.63
N ARG A 17 -5.18 -0.29 -74.06
CA ARG A 17 -5.38 -0.32 -72.61
C ARG A 17 -4.43 -1.38 -72.07
N LEU A 18 -3.24 -0.97 -71.63
CA LEU A 18 -2.45 -1.74 -70.68
C LEU A 18 -3.27 -1.83 -69.39
N ALA A 19 -4.13 -2.84 -69.33
CA ALA A 19 -4.68 -3.33 -68.08
C ALA A 19 -3.46 -3.75 -67.24
N GLY A 20 -3.03 -2.87 -66.34
CA GLY A 20 -2.15 -3.25 -65.26
C GLY A 20 -2.88 -4.32 -64.47
N ASP A 21 -2.49 -5.58 -64.68
CA ASP A 21 -2.79 -6.69 -63.80
C ASP A 21 -2.18 -6.32 -62.44
N GLY A 22 -2.96 -5.62 -61.64
CA GLY A 22 -2.71 -5.45 -60.21
C GLY A 22 -2.91 -6.82 -59.58
N ALA A 23 -1.91 -7.70 -59.73
CA ALA A 23 -1.83 -8.99 -59.08
C ALA A 23 -2.04 -8.75 -57.59
N ARG A 24 -3.24 -9.06 -57.11
CA ARG A 24 -3.57 -9.00 -55.70
C ARG A 24 -2.72 -10.07 -55.00
N SER A 25 -1.59 -9.65 -54.43
CA SER A 25 -0.77 -10.52 -53.58
C SER A 25 -1.60 -10.91 -52.36
N GLY A 26 -2.17 -12.11 -52.38
CA GLY A 26 -2.82 -12.70 -51.22
C GLY A 26 -1.76 -13.14 -50.21
N PHE A 27 -2.02 -12.89 -48.93
CA PHE A 27 -1.19 -13.39 -47.84
C PHE A 27 -1.23 -14.93 -47.83
N SER A 28 -0.06 -15.58 -47.83
CA SER A 28 0.00 -17.02 -47.71
C SER A 28 -0.24 -17.47 -46.26
N LEU A 29 -0.76 -18.69 -46.09
CA LEU A 29 -0.95 -19.29 -44.77
C LEU A 29 0.37 -19.37 -43.99
N ILE A 30 1.49 -19.63 -44.67
CA ILE A 30 2.81 -19.74 -44.06
C ILE A 30 3.34 -18.38 -43.58
N GLU A 31 3.11 -17.30 -44.31
CA GLU A 31 3.48 -15.95 -43.88
C GLU A 31 2.71 -15.54 -42.63
N LEU A 32 1.40 -15.82 -42.59
CA LEU A 32 0.58 -15.55 -41.40
C LEU A 32 1.08 -16.38 -40.20
N LEU A 33 1.39 -17.66 -40.42
CA LEU A 33 1.84 -18.57 -39.37
C LEU A 33 3.21 -18.18 -38.79
N ALA A 34 4.14 -17.73 -39.64
CA ALA A 34 5.44 -17.25 -39.20
C ALA A 34 5.33 -15.99 -38.32
N VAL A 35 4.45 -15.05 -38.70
CA VAL A 35 4.24 -13.80 -37.94
C VAL A 35 3.66 -14.08 -36.56
N VAL A 36 2.60 -14.89 -36.46
CA VAL A 36 2.02 -15.23 -35.14
C VAL A 36 2.98 -16.03 -34.27
N SER A 37 3.85 -16.84 -34.89
CA SER A 37 4.90 -17.57 -34.17
C SER A 37 5.92 -16.61 -33.53
N ILE A 38 6.41 -15.62 -34.29
CA ILE A 38 7.34 -14.62 -33.77
C ILE A 38 6.67 -13.73 -32.72
N MET A 39 5.42 -13.29 -32.94
CA MET A 39 4.67 -12.50 -31.96
C MET A 39 4.48 -13.26 -30.63
N SER A 40 4.24 -14.58 -30.69
CA SER A 40 4.08 -15.41 -29.50
C SER A 40 5.38 -15.54 -28.69
N ILE A 41 6.52 -15.67 -29.37
CA ILE A 41 7.84 -15.70 -28.72
C ILE A 41 8.13 -14.36 -28.03
N LEU A 42 7.92 -13.24 -28.75
CA LEU A 42 8.15 -11.90 -28.20
C LEU A 42 7.22 -11.61 -27.02
N ALA A 43 5.94 -11.95 -27.12
CA ALA A 43 4.98 -11.80 -26.03
C ALA A 43 5.43 -12.58 -24.79
N GLY A 44 5.90 -13.83 -24.96
CA GLY A 44 6.40 -14.66 -23.85
C GLY A 44 7.50 -13.99 -23.02
N ILE A 45 8.46 -13.34 -23.68
CA ILE A 45 9.55 -12.62 -22.99
C ILE A 45 9.03 -11.37 -22.26
N VAL A 46 8.09 -10.65 -22.87
CA VAL A 46 7.50 -9.43 -22.28
C VAL A 46 6.73 -9.76 -20.99
N LEU A 47 5.93 -10.84 -21.00
CA LEU A 47 5.13 -11.24 -19.83
C LEU A 47 6.00 -11.52 -18.59
N ALA A 48 7.12 -12.24 -18.77
CA ALA A 48 8.05 -12.53 -17.68
C ALA A 48 8.68 -11.26 -17.10
N SER A 49 9.03 -10.29 -17.96
CA SER A 49 9.62 -9.03 -17.51
C SER A 49 8.60 -8.15 -16.76
N LEU A 50 7.36 -8.07 -17.24
CA LEU A 50 6.30 -7.26 -16.66
C LEU A 50 5.91 -7.72 -15.25
N ALA A 51 5.91 -9.03 -14.98
CA ALA A 51 5.61 -9.57 -13.65
C ALA A 51 6.61 -9.05 -12.60
N ARG A 52 7.91 -9.03 -12.92
CA ARG A 52 8.96 -8.52 -12.03
C ARG A 52 8.84 -7.01 -11.84
N VAL A 53 8.56 -6.27 -12.91
CA VAL A 53 8.35 -4.81 -12.86
C VAL A 53 7.17 -4.47 -11.96
N ARG A 54 6.06 -5.20 -12.05
CA ARG A 54 4.86 -5.00 -11.21
C ARG A 54 5.17 -5.19 -9.73
N VAL A 55 5.89 -6.25 -9.35
CA VAL A 55 6.26 -6.47 -7.95
C VAL A 55 7.14 -5.33 -7.42
N SER A 56 8.10 -4.88 -8.23
CA SER A 56 8.98 -3.76 -7.88
C SER A 56 8.21 -2.43 -7.74
N SER A 57 7.26 -2.15 -8.65
CA SER A 57 6.47 -0.91 -8.60
C SER A 57 5.53 -0.89 -7.40
N GLN A 58 4.87 -2.01 -7.10
CA GLN A 58 4.05 -2.14 -5.89
C GLN A 58 4.89 -1.96 -4.63
N SER A 59 6.12 -2.51 -4.59
CA SER A 59 7.05 -2.32 -3.47
C SER A 59 7.39 -0.86 -3.26
N PHE A 60 7.72 -0.15 -4.35
CA PHE A 60 8.04 1.27 -4.32
C PHE A 60 6.88 2.10 -3.78
N VAL A 61 5.65 1.85 -4.27
CA VAL A 61 4.44 2.54 -3.79
C VAL A 61 4.19 2.26 -2.30
N CYS A 62 4.29 1.00 -1.86
CA CYS A 62 4.13 0.63 -0.46
C CYS A 62 5.13 1.36 0.45
N LYS A 63 6.41 1.36 0.07
CA LYS A 63 7.46 2.09 0.81
C LYS A 63 7.22 3.58 0.87
N ASN A 64 6.76 4.18 -0.23
CA ASN A 64 6.46 5.61 -0.26
C ASN A 64 5.30 5.97 0.69
N LYS A 65 4.27 5.13 0.75
CA LYS A 65 3.18 5.30 1.73
C LYS A 65 3.65 5.16 3.17
N LEU A 66 4.47 4.15 3.46
CA LEU A 66 5.08 3.97 4.78
C LEU A 66 5.98 5.16 5.15
N LYS A 67 6.67 5.75 4.17
CA LYS A 67 7.44 6.98 4.36
C LYS A 67 6.54 8.15 4.75
N THR A 68 5.38 8.30 4.11
CA THR A 68 4.36 9.28 4.52
C THR A 68 3.89 9.04 5.94
N VAL A 69 3.58 7.80 6.34
CA VAL A 69 3.22 7.46 7.73
C VAL A 69 4.30 7.90 8.70
N ALA A 70 5.56 7.60 8.40
CA ALA A 70 6.68 7.95 9.27
C ALA A 70 6.85 9.47 9.44
N PHE A 71 6.71 10.23 8.36
CA PHE A 71 6.76 11.70 8.41
C PHE A 71 5.55 12.30 9.15
N ASP A 72 4.36 11.78 8.90
CA ASP A 72 3.15 12.20 9.61
C ASP A 72 3.28 11.94 11.12
N PHE A 73 3.92 10.83 11.51
CA PHE A 73 4.20 10.53 12.91
C PHE A 73 5.17 11.53 13.52
N ILE A 74 6.24 11.90 12.82
CA ILE A 74 7.19 12.92 13.30
C ILE A 74 6.45 14.23 13.56
N GLN A 75 5.57 14.64 12.65
CA GLN A 75 4.75 15.84 12.81
C GLN A 75 3.77 15.69 13.99
N PHE A 76 3.12 14.53 14.13
CA PHE A 76 2.15 14.28 15.18
C PHE A 76 2.78 14.28 16.59
N ALA A 77 3.96 13.67 16.71
CA ALA A 77 4.72 13.59 17.94
C ALA A 77 5.37 14.92 18.35
N ASP A 78 5.46 15.89 17.45
CA ASP A 78 6.00 17.21 17.75
C ASP A 78 4.95 18.11 18.42
N ASP A 79 5.26 18.62 19.62
CA ASP A 79 4.36 19.40 20.47
C ASP A 79 4.00 20.77 19.89
N TYR A 80 4.77 21.25 18.92
CA TYR A 80 4.52 22.52 18.25
C TYR A 80 3.73 22.36 16.95
N ALA A 81 3.97 21.27 16.22
CA ALA A 81 3.38 21.06 14.90
C ALA A 81 1.96 20.51 14.95
N HIS A 82 1.58 19.82 16.04
CA HIS A 82 0.26 19.22 16.17
C HIS A 82 -0.37 19.49 17.54
N PRO A 83 -1.11 20.61 17.70
CA PRO A 83 -1.66 21.00 19.00
C PRO A 83 -2.88 20.17 19.42
N TRP A 84 -3.56 19.50 18.48
CA TRP A 84 -4.80 18.74 18.75
C TRP A 84 -4.59 17.25 18.46
N ARG A 85 -4.57 16.43 19.52
CA ARG A 85 -4.23 15.00 19.44
C ARG A 85 -5.37 14.08 19.87
N GLY A 86 -6.61 14.56 19.78
CA GLY A 86 -7.77 13.76 20.12
C GLY A 86 -7.88 13.45 21.62
N ASP A 87 -8.30 12.23 21.97
CA ASP A 87 -8.50 11.81 23.36
C ASP A 87 -7.23 11.85 24.21
N SER A 88 -6.06 11.82 23.57
CA SER A 88 -4.77 12.05 24.20
C SER A 88 -4.59 13.41 24.88
N GLU A 89 -5.46 14.40 24.63
CA GLU A 89 -5.46 15.65 25.40
C GLU A 89 -5.63 15.42 26.90
N SER A 90 -6.31 14.35 27.30
CA SER A 90 -6.46 13.92 28.69
C SER A 90 -5.12 13.57 29.37
N LEU A 91 -4.09 13.23 28.59
CA LEU A 91 -2.75 12.98 29.09
C LEU A 91 -1.97 14.29 29.29
N GLY A 92 -2.49 15.43 28.85
CA GLY A 92 -1.86 16.74 28.90
C GLY A 92 -1.03 17.05 27.65
N ARG A 93 -0.74 18.34 27.42
CA ARG A 93 -0.21 18.92 26.16
C ARG A 93 0.97 18.21 25.48
N LYS A 94 1.78 17.45 26.22
CA LYS A 94 3.01 16.80 25.71
C LYS A 94 2.88 15.29 25.53
N GLY A 95 1.78 14.71 26.00
CA GLY A 95 1.53 13.26 25.96
C GLY A 95 0.62 12.90 24.79
N PHE A 96 0.82 11.71 24.23
CA PHE A 96 -0.13 11.10 23.31
C PHE A 96 -0.04 9.57 23.30
N ARG A 97 -1.02 8.88 22.72
CA ARG A 97 -1.00 7.43 22.46
C ARG A 97 -0.82 7.18 20.97
N ILE A 98 -0.24 6.02 20.64
CA ILE A 98 -0.12 5.59 19.25
C ILE A 98 -1.51 5.34 18.63
N GLU A 99 -2.51 5.00 19.45
CA GLU A 99 -3.89 4.81 19.04
C GLU A 99 -4.46 6.07 18.38
N ASP A 100 -4.32 7.26 18.97
CA ASP A 100 -4.81 8.51 18.37
C ASP A 100 -4.12 8.83 17.04
N PHE A 101 -2.83 8.49 16.92
CA PHE A 101 -2.11 8.66 15.66
C PHE A 101 -2.69 7.73 14.58
N GLN A 102 -2.95 6.48 14.93
CA GLN A 102 -3.59 5.53 14.03
C GLN A 102 -5.02 5.97 13.65
N GLU A 103 -5.79 6.48 14.60
CA GLU A 103 -7.14 7.00 14.37
C GLU A 103 -7.15 8.20 13.44
N ARG A 104 -6.19 9.11 13.59
CA ARG A 104 -5.95 10.21 12.67
C ARG A 104 -5.69 9.72 11.25
N LEU A 105 -4.82 8.73 11.08
CA LEU A 105 -4.48 8.20 9.75
C LEU A 105 -5.70 7.57 9.07
N TYR A 106 -6.49 6.80 9.80
CA TYR A 106 -7.74 6.24 9.29
C TYR A 106 -8.85 7.28 9.18
N GLY A 107 -8.76 8.43 9.86
CA GLY A 107 -9.85 9.39 9.95
C GLY A 107 -11.06 8.82 10.67
N VAL A 108 -10.89 8.14 11.79
CA VAL A 108 -11.98 7.58 12.60
C VAL A 108 -12.15 8.37 13.89
N SER A 109 -13.17 8.02 14.68
CA SER A 109 -13.49 8.70 15.93
C SER A 109 -13.55 10.23 15.77
N GLU A 110 -12.85 11.00 16.61
CA GLU A 110 -12.77 12.46 16.57
C GLU A 110 -12.13 13.01 15.29
N PHE A 111 -11.33 12.21 14.58
CA PHE A 111 -10.66 12.60 13.34
C PHE A 111 -11.55 12.44 12.09
N TRP A 112 -12.81 12.02 12.25
CA TRP A 112 -13.75 11.76 11.15
C TRP A 112 -13.85 12.90 10.13
N ARG A 113 -13.91 14.14 10.60
CA ARG A 113 -14.06 15.36 9.78
C ARG A 113 -12.75 16.00 9.34
N VAL A 114 -11.63 15.62 9.94
CA VAL A 114 -10.31 16.22 9.71
C VAL A 114 -9.53 15.47 8.63
N SER A 115 -9.88 14.21 8.37
CA SER A 115 -9.23 13.41 7.34
C SER A 115 -9.63 13.85 5.92
N ARG A 116 -8.62 14.30 5.15
CA ARG A 116 -8.74 14.62 3.71
C ARG A 116 -8.74 13.37 2.81
N VAL A 117 -8.63 12.17 3.40
CA VAL A 117 -8.56 10.91 2.66
C VAL A 117 -9.98 10.35 2.49
N GLY A 118 -10.45 10.34 1.24
CA GLY A 118 -11.76 9.81 0.86
C GLY A 118 -12.86 10.87 0.87
N THR A 119 -13.06 11.52 -0.28
CA THR A 119 -14.26 12.33 -0.60
C THR A 119 -15.53 11.49 -0.78
N GLY A 120 -15.53 10.23 -0.34
CA GLY A 120 -16.57 9.21 -0.56
C GLY A 120 -17.39 8.89 0.68
N ILE A 121 -17.80 9.91 1.44
CA ILE A 121 -18.79 9.74 2.52
C ILE A 121 -20.04 9.12 1.90
N SER A 122 -20.51 8.02 2.48
CA SER A 122 -21.73 7.33 2.03
C SER A 122 -22.94 8.24 2.19
N ARG A 123 -24.01 7.99 1.41
CA ARG A 123 -25.21 8.85 1.38
C ARG A 123 -25.90 9.01 2.74
N ASP A 124 -25.76 8.01 3.60
CA ASP A 124 -26.24 7.98 4.99
C ASP A 124 -25.30 8.70 5.98
N GLY A 125 -24.09 9.09 5.56
CA GLY A 125 -23.11 9.80 6.39
C GLY A 125 -22.38 8.93 7.41
N VAL A 126 -22.59 7.60 7.39
CA VAL A 126 -22.13 6.67 8.43
C VAL A 126 -20.85 5.94 8.05
N SER A 127 -20.54 5.81 6.75
CA SER A 127 -19.35 5.09 6.30
C SER A 127 -18.60 5.86 5.21
N ALA A 128 -17.32 5.56 5.02
CA ALA A 128 -16.56 6.05 3.87
C ALA A 128 -15.61 4.96 3.38
N ARG A 129 -15.57 4.76 2.06
CA ARG A 129 -14.58 3.88 1.44
C ARG A 129 -13.20 4.55 1.53
N LEU A 130 -12.22 3.79 1.97
CA LEU A 130 -10.81 4.16 1.89
C LEU A 130 -10.30 3.76 0.52
N ASP A 131 -9.79 4.74 -0.22
CA ASP A 131 -9.18 4.50 -1.52
C ASP A 131 -7.79 3.89 -1.31
N GLU A 132 -7.60 2.67 -1.82
CA GLU A 132 -6.32 1.99 -1.77
C GLU A 132 -5.23 2.83 -2.44
N ALA A 133 -5.51 3.58 -3.52
CA ALA A 133 -4.47 4.39 -4.16
C ALA A 133 -3.96 5.51 -3.26
N ALA A 134 -4.85 6.12 -2.46
CA ALA A 134 -4.55 7.28 -1.64
C ALA A 134 -4.19 6.96 -0.18
N HIS A 135 -4.73 5.89 0.40
CA HIS A 135 -4.62 5.64 1.83
C HIS A 135 -3.23 5.07 2.21
N PRO A 136 -2.51 5.67 3.17
CA PRO A 136 -1.14 5.27 3.49
C PRO A 136 -1.05 3.93 4.23
N LEU A 137 -2.12 3.50 4.92
CA LEU A 137 -2.20 2.20 5.61
C LEU A 137 -2.71 1.04 4.73
N MET A 138 -2.88 1.26 3.43
CA MET A 138 -3.28 0.22 2.48
C MET A 138 -2.12 -0.15 1.56
N CYS A 139 -1.76 -1.43 1.55
CA CYS A 139 -0.70 -1.95 0.70
C CYS A 139 -1.23 -2.27 -0.70
N PRO A 140 -0.54 -1.88 -1.79
CA PRO A 140 -0.97 -2.17 -3.16
C PRO A 140 -0.88 -3.66 -3.56
N SER A 141 -0.24 -4.48 -2.73
CA SER A 141 -0.25 -5.94 -2.84
C SER A 141 -1.16 -6.58 -1.78
N GLY A 142 -1.91 -5.78 -1.03
CA GLY A 142 -2.90 -6.22 -0.04
C GLY A 142 -4.34 -6.09 -0.57
N PRO A 143 -5.34 -6.32 0.29
CA PRO A 143 -6.73 -6.18 -0.09
C PRO A 143 -7.14 -4.73 -0.42
N SER A 144 -7.99 -4.57 -1.44
CA SER A 144 -8.31 -3.28 -2.08
C SER A 144 -9.59 -2.61 -1.56
N GLU A 145 -10.23 -3.19 -0.54
CA GLU A 145 -11.46 -2.67 0.04
C GLU A 145 -11.30 -2.51 1.55
N LEU A 146 -11.35 -1.27 2.01
CA LEU A 146 -11.44 -0.95 3.42
C LEU A 146 -12.45 0.19 3.57
N LYS A 147 -13.27 0.12 4.61
CA LYS A 147 -14.25 1.14 4.97
C LYS A 147 -13.97 1.61 6.38
N ARG A 148 -14.20 2.89 6.60
CA ARG A 148 -14.25 3.49 7.93
C ARG A 148 -15.70 3.81 8.29
N LEU A 149 -16.05 3.65 9.55
CA LEU A 149 -17.34 3.99 10.13
C LEU A 149 -17.21 5.23 11.01
N SER A 150 -18.24 6.07 11.01
CA SER A 150 -18.29 7.29 11.80
C SER A 150 -18.50 6.98 13.28
N SER A 151 -17.96 7.85 14.14
CA SER A 151 -18.21 7.85 15.59
C SER A 151 -17.88 6.54 16.33
N LEU A 152 -17.01 5.71 15.75
CA LEU A 152 -16.48 4.50 16.39
C LEU A 152 -14.95 4.61 16.54
N PRO A 153 -14.37 4.00 17.59
CA PRO A 153 -12.91 3.91 17.74
C PRO A 153 -12.32 2.92 16.73
N CYS A 154 -11.02 3.04 16.44
CA CYS A 154 -10.36 2.28 15.35
C CYS A 154 -10.68 0.78 15.31
N PRO A 155 -10.64 0.03 16.44
CA PRO A 155 -10.90 -1.40 16.44
C PRO A 155 -12.26 -1.82 15.90
N GLN A 156 -13.24 -0.91 15.91
CA GLN A 156 -14.62 -1.15 15.49
C GLN A 156 -14.97 -0.35 14.23
N ALA A 157 -14.23 0.73 13.97
CA ALA A 157 -14.52 1.65 12.89
C ALA A 157 -13.98 1.18 11.54
N VAL A 158 -12.93 0.36 11.50
CA VAL A 158 -12.27 -0.01 10.24
C VAL A 158 -12.60 -1.46 9.88
N THR A 159 -13.20 -1.66 8.71
CA THR A 159 -13.76 -2.97 8.29
C THR A 159 -13.58 -3.22 6.79
N PRO A 160 -13.41 -4.48 6.35
CA PRO A 160 -13.27 -5.69 7.17
C PRO A 160 -11.85 -5.81 7.75
N LEU A 161 -11.74 -6.41 8.94
CA LEU A 161 -10.47 -6.51 9.67
C LEU A 161 -9.42 -7.29 8.88
N GLU A 162 -9.84 -8.32 8.17
CA GLU A 162 -8.96 -9.14 7.36
C GLU A 162 -8.30 -8.41 6.17
N ASN A 163 -8.77 -7.20 5.85
CA ASN A 163 -8.23 -6.36 4.78
C ASN A 163 -7.16 -5.37 5.25
N ILE A 164 -6.90 -5.32 6.55
CA ILE A 164 -5.86 -4.47 7.12
C ILE A 164 -4.50 -4.99 6.67
N SER A 165 -3.74 -4.09 6.05
CA SER A 165 -2.45 -4.41 5.42
C SER A 165 -1.27 -3.85 6.18
N ILE A 166 -1.45 -2.77 6.95
CA ILE A 166 -0.40 -2.13 7.74
C ILE A 166 -0.83 -2.10 9.21
N GLY A 167 0.05 -2.55 10.09
CA GLY A 167 -0.12 -2.53 11.54
C GLY A 167 1.00 -1.74 12.22
N PHE A 168 0.84 -1.50 13.52
CA PHE A 168 1.74 -0.73 14.35
C PHE A 168 2.46 -1.60 15.38
N ASN A 169 3.60 -1.11 15.85
CA ASN A 169 4.35 -1.79 16.89
C ASN A 169 3.57 -1.80 18.22
N LYS A 170 3.23 -3.00 18.73
CA LYS A 170 2.45 -3.17 19.96
C LYS A 170 3.10 -2.53 21.19
N TRP A 171 4.43 -2.44 21.23
CA TRP A 171 5.15 -1.81 22.36
C TRP A 171 4.95 -0.30 22.45
N LEU A 172 4.50 0.35 21.37
CA LEU A 172 4.16 1.77 21.41
C LEU A 172 2.76 2.03 21.99
N ASP A 173 1.94 0.99 22.08
CA ASP A 173 0.57 1.04 22.62
C ASP A 173 0.54 0.62 24.09
N GLN A 174 1.20 -0.50 24.41
CA GLN A 174 1.19 -1.07 25.75
C GLN A 174 2.60 -1.52 26.16
N SER A 175 2.93 -1.31 27.43
CA SER A 175 4.18 -1.79 28.02
C SER A 175 3.88 -2.60 29.26
N ARG A 176 4.84 -3.46 29.61
CA ARG A 176 4.73 -4.34 30.78
C ARG A 176 5.49 -3.71 31.93
N VAL A 177 4.78 -3.31 32.97
CA VAL A 177 5.38 -2.73 34.19
C VAL A 177 5.19 -3.68 35.36
N GLN A 178 6.18 -3.73 36.25
CA GLN A 178 6.08 -4.53 37.47
C GLN A 178 5.50 -3.66 38.59
N LEU A 179 4.30 -4.01 39.05
CA LEU A 179 3.65 -3.35 40.18
C LEU A 179 3.49 -4.38 41.31
N ASN A 180 4.04 -4.08 42.48
CA ASN A 180 3.97 -4.94 43.66
C ASN A 180 4.38 -6.39 43.38
N GLY A 181 5.45 -6.59 42.62
CA GLY A 181 5.95 -7.93 42.26
C GLY A 181 5.20 -8.63 41.12
N ARG A 182 4.07 -8.08 40.64
CA ARG A 182 3.29 -8.65 39.53
C ARG A 182 3.48 -7.86 38.25
N TRP A 183 3.62 -8.57 37.13
CA TRP A 183 3.61 -7.97 35.80
C TRP A 183 2.20 -7.58 35.40
N VAL A 184 2.01 -6.31 35.06
CA VAL A 184 0.74 -5.78 34.54
C VAL A 184 0.97 -5.02 33.23
N TRP A 185 -0.06 -5.00 32.40
CA TRP A 185 -0.10 -4.20 31.19
C TRP A 185 -0.60 -2.80 31.52
N ARG A 186 0.10 -1.79 31.00
CA ARG A 186 -0.32 -0.40 31.07
C ARG A 186 -0.22 0.24 29.70
N ASN A 187 -1.19 1.10 29.41
CA ASN A 187 -1.15 1.90 28.20
C ASN A 187 0.06 2.83 28.26
N VAL A 188 0.74 2.94 27.14
CA VAL A 188 1.93 3.76 27.00
C VAL A 188 1.51 5.20 26.76
N ARG A 189 2.21 6.11 27.43
CA ARG A 189 2.16 7.54 27.15
C ARG A 189 3.41 7.93 26.38
N LEU A 190 3.26 8.16 25.08
CA LEU A 190 4.34 8.69 24.24
C LEU A 190 4.48 10.20 24.45
N THR A 191 5.68 10.70 24.20
CA THR A 191 6.03 12.13 24.22
C THR A 191 7.00 12.40 23.08
N ARG A 192 7.33 13.66 22.78
CA ARG A 192 8.31 14.05 21.76
C ARG A 192 9.66 13.30 21.85
N ARG A 193 10.07 12.83 23.03
CA ARG A 193 11.29 12.02 23.22
C ARG A 193 11.31 10.73 22.40
N ILE A 194 10.14 10.22 21.99
CA ILE A 194 10.08 9.04 21.13
C ILE A 194 10.85 9.25 19.83
N LEU A 195 10.93 10.50 19.33
CA LEU A 195 11.64 10.85 18.10
C LEU A 195 13.15 10.63 18.16
N GLU A 196 13.72 10.48 19.35
CA GLU A 196 15.13 10.12 19.56
C GLU A 196 15.39 8.64 19.20
N GLN A 197 14.33 7.81 19.21
CA GLN A 197 14.39 6.36 19.03
C GLN A 197 14.28 5.98 17.55
N THR A 198 15.24 6.43 16.76
CA THR A 198 15.14 6.41 15.29
C THR A 198 15.04 5.01 14.69
N THR A 199 15.57 3.98 15.35
CA THR A 199 15.63 2.57 14.90
C THR A 199 14.44 1.73 15.34
N VAL A 200 13.49 2.30 16.07
CA VAL A 200 12.29 1.57 16.52
C VAL A 200 11.28 1.50 15.38
N PRO A 201 10.82 0.29 15.00
CA PRO A 201 9.76 0.13 14.02
C PRO A 201 8.47 0.80 14.53
N LEU A 202 7.87 1.61 13.68
CA LEU A 202 6.61 2.32 13.92
C LEU A 202 5.43 1.54 13.35
N ALA A 203 5.46 1.33 12.03
CA ALA A 203 4.37 0.72 11.26
C ALA A 203 4.95 -0.17 10.15
N PHE A 204 4.29 -1.28 9.85
CA PHE A 204 4.83 -2.29 8.93
C PHE A 204 3.74 -3.18 8.34
N ASP A 205 4.10 -3.92 7.29
CA ASP A 205 3.21 -4.86 6.59
C ASP A 205 2.72 -5.97 7.54
N VAL A 206 1.41 -6.15 7.64
CA VAL A 206 0.75 -7.21 8.43
C VAL A 206 -0.21 -8.02 7.57
N ASP A 207 -0.43 -9.28 7.98
CA ASP A 207 -1.43 -10.14 7.36
C ASP A 207 -2.72 -10.13 8.18
N GLY A 208 -3.67 -9.28 7.76
CA GLY A 208 -4.99 -9.18 8.38
C GLY A 208 -5.79 -10.48 8.36
N GLN A 209 -5.65 -11.31 7.31
CA GLN A 209 -6.37 -12.59 7.21
C GLN A 209 -5.85 -13.55 8.28
N VAL A 210 -4.53 -13.69 8.39
CA VAL A 210 -3.90 -14.55 9.41
C VAL A 210 -4.25 -14.05 10.81
N ALA A 211 -4.13 -12.75 11.06
CA ALA A 211 -4.45 -12.16 12.35
C ALA A 211 -5.91 -12.43 12.75
N HIS A 212 -6.86 -12.08 11.89
CA HIS A 212 -8.28 -12.08 12.25
C HIS A 212 -8.94 -13.45 12.08
N LYS A 213 -8.76 -14.12 10.95
CA LYS A 213 -9.47 -15.38 10.66
C LYS A 213 -8.84 -16.56 11.37
N GLU A 214 -7.52 -16.68 11.30
CA GLU A 214 -6.79 -17.83 11.85
C GLU A 214 -6.52 -17.66 13.35
N ARG A 215 -6.07 -16.46 13.78
CA ARG A 215 -5.62 -16.23 15.17
C ARG A 215 -6.63 -15.52 16.06
N LYS A 216 -7.75 -15.02 15.52
CA LYS A 216 -8.77 -14.26 16.26
C LYS A 216 -8.20 -13.03 16.99
N LEU A 217 -7.18 -12.41 16.39
CA LEU A 217 -6.53 -11.20 16.87
C LEU A 217 -6.90 -9.99 16.01
N LEU A 218 -6.73 -8.79 16.56
CA LEU A 218 -6.86 -7.56 15.82
C LEU A 218 -5.54 -7.25 15.08
N PRO A 219 -5.55 -6.97 13.77
CA PRO A 219 -4.34 -6.75 12.98
C PRO A 219 -3.70 -5.38 13.13
N TYR A 220 -4.26 -4.50 13.94
CA TYR A 220 -3.75 -3.13 14.13
C TYR A 220 -2.41 -3.07 14.83
N TYR A 221 -2.14 -4.02 15.73
CA TYR A 221 -0.92 -4.05 16.52
C TYR A 221 -0.26 -5.41 16.41
N SER A 222 1.02 -5.40 16.08
CA SER A 222 1.82 -6.60 15.97
C SER A 222 3.19 -6.37 16.58
N VAL A 223 3.83 -7.44 17.00
CA VAL A 223 5.21 -7.40 17.53
C VAL A 223 5.81 -8.80 17.43
N PRO A 224 7.09 -8.94 17.05
CA PRO A 224 7.72 -10.25 17.06
C PRO A 224 7.76 -10.81 18.48
N PRO A 225 7.67 -12.14 18.63
CA PRO A 225 7.78 -12.76 19.94
C PRO A 225 9.14 -12.40 20.56
N PRO A 226 9.20 -12.00 21.83
CA PRO A 226 10.47 -11.74 22.49
C PRO A 226 11.32 -13.02 22.49
N THR A 227 12.63 -12.87 22.33
CA THR A 227 13.56 -14.01 22.22
C THR A 227 13.72 -14.80 23.51
N ASP A 228 13.31 -14.23 24.64
CA ASP A 228 13.52 -14.70 26.01
C ASP A 228 12.25 -15.29 26.65
N VAL A 229 11.14 -15.36 25.91
CA VAL A 229 9.86 -15.88 26.40
C VAL A 229 9.35 -17.01 25.51
N ASN A 230 8.71 -18.00 26.14
CA ASN A 230 8.07 -19.09 25.42
C ASN A 230 7.01 -18.51 24.45
N SER A 231 7.14 -18.82 23.16
CA SER A 231 6.44 -18.15 22.05
C SER A 231 4.91 -18.26 22.11
N SER A 232 4.39 -19.20 22.92
CA SER A 232 2.95 -19.44 23.10
C SER A 232 2.20 -18.31 23.79
N THR A 233 2.87 -17.44 24.57
CA THR A 233 2.20 -16.32 25.27
C THR A 233 2.14 -15.02 24.43
N TRP A 234 2.85 -14.96 23.29
CA TRP A 234 3.12 -13.72 22.54
C TRP A 234 2.71 -13.84 21.07
N SER A 235 1.53 -14.38 20.78
CA SER A 235 1.09 -14.72 19.41
C SER A 235 0.62 -13.53 18.55
N PHE A 236 1.07 -12.30 18.84
CA PHE A 236 0.73 -11.08 18.08
C PHE A 236 1.58 -10.87 16.83
N TRP A 237 2.43 -11.82 16.45
CA TRP A 237 3.27 -11.71 15.26
C TRP A 237 2.62 -12.34 14.02
N PHE A 238 2.20 -11.50 13.07
CA PHE A 238 1.57 -11.93 11.81
C PHE A 238 2.06 -11.04 10.64
N PRO A 239 3.37 -11.07 10.34
CA PRO A 239 3.96 -10.24 9.28
C PRO A 239 3.43 -10.64 7.90
N ALA A 240 3.16 -9.68 7.03
CA ALA A 240 2.91 -9.97 5.62
C ALA A 240 4.18 -9.79 4.80
N HIS A 241 4.71 -10.90 4.28
CA HIS A 241 5.88 -10.91 3.40
C HIS A 241 5.45 -10.60 1.95
N ARG A 242 5.09 -9.34 1.69
CA ARG A 242 4.68 -8.88 0.36
C ARG A 242 5.90 -8.54 -0.50
N HIS A 243 5.68 -8.11 -1.74
CA HIS A 243 6.72 -7.49 -2.58
C HIS A 243 8.01 -8.33 -2.77
N GLY A 244 7.86 -9.62 -3.07
CA GLY A 244 9.01 -10.54 -3.21
C GLY A 244 9.49 -11.13 -1.88
N GLY A 245 8.57 -11.38 -0.94
CA GLY A 245 8.85 -12.08 0.31
C GLY A 245 9.46 -11.20 1.40
N ARG A 246 9.38 -9.87 1.28
CA ARG A 246 9.98 -8.92 2.21
C ARG A 246 8.90 -8.17 2.99
N LEU A 247 9.14 -8.00 4.28
CA LEU A 247 8.37 -7.08 5.10
C LEU A 247 8.93 -5.66 4.93
N ASN A 248 8.10 -4.67 4.63
CA ASN A 248 8.48 -3.27 4.74
C ASN A 248 8.08 -2.72 6.11
N ALA A 249 8.97 -1.94 6.71
CA ALA A 249 8.70 -1.24 7.96
C ALA A 249 9.12 0.23 7.86
N ALA A 250 8.23 1.11 8.31
CA ALA A 250 8.51 2.48 8.67
C ALA A 250 9.08 2.54 10.08
N PHE A 251 10.04 3.44 10.28
CA PHE A 251 10.71 3.66 11.55
C PHE A 251 10.40 5.04 12.09
N ILE A 252 10.49 5.19 13.41
CA ILE A 252 10.29 6.49 14.08
C ILE A 252 11.23 7.56 13.54
N GLY A 253 12.45 7.19 13.12
CA GLY A 253 13.41 8.10 12.48
C GLY A 253 13.02 8.54 11.06
N GLY A 254 11.80 8.25 10.61
CA GLY A 254 11.28 8.69 9.31
C GLY A 254 11.72 7.83 8.15
N HIS A 255 12.60 6.83 8.32
CA HIS A 255 13.11 5.99 7.24
C HIS A 255 12.29 4.70 7.08
N VAL A 256 12.46 4.01 5.94
CA VAL A 256 11.76 2.77 5.63
C VAL A 256 12.79 1.72 5.22
N LEU A 257 12.75 0.55 5.85
CA LEU A 257 13.62 -0.58 5.52
C LEU A 257 12.76 -1.78 5.12
N SER A 258 13.38 -2.73 4.42
CA SER A 258 12.76 -4.00 4.07
C SER A 258 13.65 -5.16 4.45
N SER A 259 13.08 -6.22 5.02
CA SER A 259 13.81 -7.44 5.36
C SER A 259 12.99 -8.70 5.06
N THR A 260 13.65 -9.80 4.73
CA THR A 260 13.05 -11.14 4.71
C THR A 260 12.90 -11.70 6.12
N ASP A 261 13.78 -11.30 7.04
CA ASP A 261 13.87 -11.80 8.41
C ASP A 261 13.74 -10.62 9.37
N ALA A 262 12.60 -9.95 9.33
CA ALA A 262 12.38 -8.68 10.01
C ALA A 262 12.46 -8.79 11.55
N ASP A 263 12.10 -9.92 12.13
CA ASP A 263 12.18 -10.21 13.56
C ASP A 263 13.63 -10.29 14.07
N ARG A 264 14.59 -10.57 13.19
CA ARG A 264 16.03 -10.72 13.49
C ARG A 264 16.91 -9.72 12.75
N ALA A 265 16.31 -8.78 12.02
CA ALA A 265 17.03 -7.83 11.20
C ALA A 265 17.91 -6.94 12.09
N GLY A 266 19.20 -6.86 11.76
CA GLY A 266 20.12 -5.94 12.43
C GLY A 266 19.65 -4.49 12.27
N GLY A 267 19.68 -3.74 13.37
CA GLY A 267 19.28 -2.33 13.40
C GLY A 267 17.78 -2.07 13.58
N TRP A 268 16.96 -3.10 13.77
CA TRP A 268 15.54 -2.97 14.07
C TRP A 268 15.32 -3.17 15.57
N ASP A 269 15.03 -2.09 16.29
CA ASP A 269 14.85 -2.18 17.75
C ASP A 269 13.41 -2.54 18.13
N TRP A 270 13.11 -3.83 18.03
CA TRP A 270 11.83 -4.40 18.49
C TRP A 270 11.71 -4.53 20.00
N ARG A 271 12.79 -4.34 20.76
CA ARG A 271 12.81 -4.53 22.22
C ARG A 271 12.53 -3.25 22.97
N TYR A 272 12.68 -2.10 22.31
CA TYR A 272 12.33 -0.82 22.89
C TYR A 272 10.88 -0.80 23.40
N GLN A 273 10.73 -0.49 24.69
CA GLN A 273 9.45 -0.22 25.31
C GLN A 273 9.50 1.18 25.93
N PRO A 274 8.61 2.10 25.53
CA PRO A 274 8.50 3.39 26.17
C PRO A 274 8.07 3.23 27.63
N VAL A 275 8.57 4.10 28.50
CA VAL A 275 8.21 4.09 29.92
C VAL A 275 6.74 4.44 30.08
N SER A 276 5.95 3.52 30.63
CA SER A 276 4.58 3.83 31.07
C SER A 276 4.62 4.49 32.45
N PRO A 277 3.89 5.61 32.65
CA PRO A 277 3.87 6.34 33.91
C PRO A 277 3.23 5.57 35.08
#